data_AF-A0AA41UB97-F1
#
_entry.id   AF-A0AA41UB97-F1
#
_cell.length_a   1.000
_cell.length_b   1.000
_cell.length_c   1.000
_cell.angle_alpha   90.00
_cell.angle_beta   90.00
_cell.angle_gamma   90.00
#
_symmetry.space_group_name_H-M   'P 1'
#
loop_
_entity.id
_entity.type
_entity.pdbx_description
1 polymer ?
#
loop_
_entity_poly.entity_id
_entity_poly.type
_entity_poly.pdbx_seq_one_letter_code
_entity_poly.pdbx_strand_id
1 'polypeptide(L)'
;MPVSGCFRANQDLFGPYRLTFCLDRRGTYQVRGGGVSCDGRLTWNVSGRDIFVDLQRTSCGRGRAWEAASMECRHVGGLLGAIAGRVLGTPVLSTLRCTYRPTVRGVGPRTFTATRV
;
A
#
# COMPACT_ATOMS: atom_id res chain seq x y z
N MET A 1 16.43 -1.28 7.60
CA MET A 1 15.04 -1.25 8.09
C MET A 1 14.23 -2.28 7.30
N PRO A 2 13.55 -3.24 7.94
CA PRO A 2 12.95 -4.42 7.27
C PRO A 2 11.67 -4.14 6.46
N VAL A 3 11.28 -2.87 6.29
CA VAL A 3 10.02 -2.45 5.64
C VAL A 3 10.15 -2.28 4.13
N SER A 4 11.37 -2.18 3.61
CA SER A 4 11.62 -2.00 2.17
C SER A 4 11.13 -3.20 1.36
N GLY A 5 10.44 -2.94 0.24
CA GLY A 5 9.88 -3.96 -0.66
C GLY A 5 8.57 -3.53 -1.30
N CYS A 6 8.08 -4.35 -2.23
CA CYS A 6 6.82 -4.14 -2.91
C CYS A 6 5.68 -4.90 -2.22
N PHE A 7 4.52 -4.26 -2.11
CA PHE A 7 3.32 -4.81 -1.51
C PHE A 7 2.15 -4.59 -2.45
N ARG A 8 1.28 -5.58 -2.56
CA ARG A 8 0.07 -5.55 -3.38
C ARG A 8 -1.16 -5.64 -2.49
N ALA A 9 -2.15 -4.78 -2.75
CA ALA A 9 -3.44 -4.83 -2.07
C ALA A 9 -4.16 -6.16 -2.34
N ASN A 10 -4.70 -6.77 -1.29
CA ASN A 10 -5.37 -8.08 -1.38
C ASN A 10 -6.82 -7.94 -1.88
N GLN A 11 -7.37 -6.73 -1.80
CA GLN A 11 -8.67 -6.33 -2.32
C GLN A 11 -8.56 -5.19 -3.34
N ASP A 12 -9.60 -5.02 -4.15
CA ASP A 12 -9.72 -3.84 -5.00
C ASP A 12 -10.09 -2.60 -4.18
N LEU A 13 -9.51 -1.47 -4.58
CA LEU A 13 -9.74 -0.14 -4.00
C LEU A 13 -10.61 0.66 -4.95
N PHE A 14 -11.69 1.26 -4.43
CA PHE A 14 -12.57 2.16 -5.16
C PHE A 14 -13.07 1.64 -6.52
N GLY A 15 -13.60 0.41 -6.54
CA GLY A 15 -14.09 -0.24 -7.76
C GLY A 15 -13.18 -1.40 -8.15
N PRO A 16 -12.85 -1.60 -9.44
CA PRO A 16 -12.04 -2.73 -9.91
C PRO A 16 -10.53 -2.42 -9.92
N TYR A 17 -10.03 -1.51 -9.08
CA TYR A 17 -8.64 -1.05 -9.14
C TYR A 17 -7.77 -1.70 -8.08
N ARG A 18 -6.65 -2.28 -8.51
CA ARG A 18 -5.68 -2.97 -7.67
C ARG A 18 -4.43 -2.11 -7.52
N LEU A 19 -4.10 -1.75 -6.27
CA LEU A 19 -2.90 -0.99 -5.93
C LEU A 19 -1.72 -1.93 -5.62
N THR A 20 -0.56 -1.64 -6.20
CA THR A 20 0.74 -2.18 -5.80
C THR A 20 1.67 -1.02 -5.47
N PHE A 21 2.44 -1.08 -4.39
CA PHE A 21 3.33 0.00 -3.97
C PHE A 21 4.66 -0.55 -3.46
N CYS A 22 5.75 0.12 -3.79
CA CYS A 22 7.11 -0.27 -3.43
C CYS A 22 7.74 0.80 -2.53
N LEU A 23 8.12 0.37 -1.33
CA LEU A 23 8.73 1.20 -0.29
C LEU A 23 10.25 1.20 -0.46
N ASP A 24 10.72 1.72 -1.59
CA ASP A 24 12.14 1.86 -1.91
C ASP A 24 12.61 3.31 -1.73
N ARG A 25 13.93 3.55 -1.82
CA ARG A 25 14.50 4.91 -1.72
C ARG A 25 13.85 5.89 -2.71
N ARG A 26 13.43 5.38 -3.87
CA ARG A 26 12.56 6.07 -4.84
C ARG A 26 11.25 5.29 -4.91
N GLY A 27 10.33 5.64 -4.03
CA GLY A 27 9.07 4.93 -3.93
C GLY A 27 8.22 5.03 -5.20
N THR A 28 7.59 3.93 -5.57
CA THR A 28 6.69 3.85 -6.73
C THR A 28 5.39 3.15 -6.37
N TYR A 29 4.32 3.49 -7.06
CA TYR A 29 3.09 2.72 -7.01
C TYR A 29 2.53 2.47 -8.41
N GLN A 30 1.69 1.45 -8.49
CA GLN A 30 0.96 1.10 -9.68
C GLN A 30 -0.50 0.88 -9.34
N VAL A 31 -1.39 1.37 -10.18
CA VAL A 31 -2.81 1.05 -10.11
C VAL A 31 -3.26 0.47 -11.43
N ARG A 32 -3.80 -0.74 -11.37
CA ARG A 32 -4.25 -1.50 -12.55
C ARG A 32 -5.69 -1.93 -12.35
N GLY A 33 -6.47 -1.94 -13.42
CA GLY A 33 -7.87 -2.41 -13.41
C GLY A 33 -8.83 -1.38 -14.01
N GLY A 34 -10.08 -1.77 -14.28
CA GLY A 34 -11.07 -0.86 -14.89
C GLY A 34 -10.62 -0.22 -16.23
N GLY A 35 -9.69 -0.86 -16.94
CA GLY A 35 -9.12 -0.35 -18.19
C GLY A 35 -8.11 0.80 -18.05
N VAL A 36 -7.59 1.05 -16.84
CA VAL A 36 -6.53 2.03 -16.59
C VAL A 36 -5.23 1.36 -16.12
N SER A 37 -4.11 2.01 -16.42
CA SER A 37 -2.79 1.61 -15.96
C SER A 37 -2.03 2.86 -15.52
N CYS A 38 -1.92 3.04 -14.21
CA CYS A 38 -1.21 4.15 -13.60
C CYS A 38 0.13 3.65 -13.08
N ASP A 39 1.19 4.41 -13.35
CA ASP A 39 2.50 4.21 -12.76
C ASP A 39 2.92 5.56 -12.16
N GLY A 40 3.03 5.61 -10.83
CA GLY A 40 3.22 6.84 -10.08
C GLY A 40 4.35 6.75 -9.08
N ARG A 41 4.67 7.88 -8.47
CA ARG A 41 5.68 7.98 -7.42
C ARG A 41 5.01 8.10 -6.06
N LEU A 42 5.67 7.58 -5.05
CA LEU A 42 5.30 7.80 -3.66
C LEU A 42 6.51 8.24 -2.86
N THR A 43 6.24 8.96 -1.78
CA THR A 43 7.19 9.15 -0.68
C THR A 43 6.70 8.37 0.52
N TRP A 44 7.62 7.93 1.36
CA TRP A 44 7.26 7.19 2.55
C TRP A 44 8.28 7.41 3.66
N ASN A 45 7.82 7.25 4.89
CA ASN A 45 8.66 7.28 6.08
C ASN A 45 8.06 6.37 7.14
N VAL A 46 8.89 6.03 8.13
CA VAL A 46 8.49 5.21 9.27
C VAL A 46 8.54 6.09 10.52
N SER A 47 7.51 6.01 11.35
CA SER A 47 7.51 6.56 12.71
C SER A 47 7.02 5.49 13.68
N GLY A 48 7.91 4.97 14.52
CA GLY A 48 7.59 3.87 15.42
C GLY A 48 7.15 2.61 14.67
N ARG A 49 5.86 2.27 14.77
CA ARG A 49 5.24 1.09 14.12
C ARG A 49 4.41 1.45 12.88
N ASP A 50 4.29 2.73 12.61
CA ASP A 50 3.47 3.27 11.54
C ASP A 50 4.33 3.63 10.34
N ILE A 51 3.84 3.25 9.16
CA ILE A 51 4.44 3.56 7.87
C ILE A 51 3.51 4.56 7.20
N PHE A 52 4.01 5.76 6.99
CA PHE A 52 3.29 6.82 6.30
C PHE A 52 3.72 6.81 4.84
N VAL A 53 2.75 6.83 3.94
CA VAL A 53 2.98 6.78 2.50
C VAL A 53 2.14 7.85 1.84
N ASP A 54 2.77 8.72 1.06
CA ASP A 54 2.07 9.74 0.28
C ASP A 54 2.23 9.43 -1.21
N LEU A 55 1.11 9.18 -1.88
CA LEU A 55 1.04 8.97 -3.31
C LEU A 55 0.95 10.32 -4.00
N GLN A 56 1.80 10.52 -5.00
CA GLN A 56 1.68 11.65 -5.91
C GLN A 56 0.61 11.36 -6.96
N ARG A 57 -0.15 12.40 -7.34
CA ARG A 57 -1.07 12.32 -8.48
C ARG A 57 -0.30 11.87 -9.73
N THR A 58 -0.82 10.89 -10.46
CA THR A 58 -0.20 10.41 -11.71
C THR A 58 -1.22 10.24 -12.82
N SER A 59 -0.78 10.33 -14.08
CA SER A 59 -1.62 10.01 -15.23
C SER A 59 -1.73 8.49 -15.42
N CYS A 60 -2.93 8.02 -15.77
CA CYS A 60 -3.22 6.61 -16.02
C CYS A 60 -3.49 6.30 -17.50
N GLY A 61 -3.25 7.30 -18.36
CA GLY A 61 -3.67 7.29 -19.76
C GLY A 61 -5.16 7.59 -19.96
N ARG A 62 -5.58 7.75 -21.23
CA ARG A 62 -6.98 7.96 -21.65
C ARG A 62 -7.67 9.15 -20.95
N GLY A 63 -6.92 10.22 -20.67
CA GLY A 63 -7.43 11.41 -19.98
C GLY A 63 -7.81 11.18 -18.50
N ARG A 64 -7.40 10.04 -17.91
CA ARG A 64 -7.64 9.72 -16.50
C ARG A 64 -6.37 9.89 -15.69
N ALA A 65 -6.53 10.26 -14.42
CA ALA A 65 -5.44 10.37 -13.47
C ALA A 65 -5.84 9.68 -12.17
N TRP A 66 -4.85 9.07 -11.51
CA TRP A 66 -4.98 8.62 -10.13
C TRP A 66 -4.71 9.81 -9.22
N GLU A 67 -5.56 10.01 -8.22
CA GLU A 67 -5.46 11.12 -7.30
C GLU A 67 -4.18 11.07 -6.45
N ALA A 68 -3.85 12.21 -5.85
CA ALA A 68 -2.95 12.19 -4.70
C ALA A 68 -3.69 11.59 -3.50
N ALA A 69 -2.97 10.88 -2.63
CA ALA A 69 -3.55 10.26 -1.45
C ALA A 69 -2.49 10.02 -0.39
N SER A 70 -2.93 9.89 0.86
CA SER A 70 -2.07 9.46 1.95
C SER A 70 -2.53 8.08 2.44
N MET A 71 -1.59 7.22 2.77
CA MET A 71 -1.83 5.92 3.39
C MET A 71 -1.05 5.80 4.68
N GLU A 72 -1.68 5.17 5.66
CA GLU A 72 -1.03 4.79 6.90
C GLU A 72 -1.11 3.27 7.03
N CYS A 73 0.05 2.62 7.02
CA CYS A 73 0.19 1.19 7.08
C CYS A 73 0.81 0.74 8.40
N ARG A 74 0.30 -0.36 8.94
CA ARG A 74 0.83 -1.03 10.12
C ARG A 74 1.09 -2.49 9.80
N HIS A 75 2.14 -3.05 10.39
CA HIS A 75 2.38 -4.48 10.32
C HIS A 75 1.23 -5.26 10.96
N VAL A 76 0.69 -6.24 10.25
CA VAL A 76 -0.30 -7.18 10.83
C VAL A 76 0.49 -8.24 11.59
N GLY A 77 0.77 -7.98 12.87
CA GLY A 77 1.55 -8.88 13.72
C GLY A 77 2.02 -8.21 15.01
N GLY A 78 1.14 -8.13 16.02
CA GLY A 78 1.53 -7.88 17.40
C GLY A 78 1.55 -9.20 18.17
N LEU A 79 2.64 -9.48 18.90
CA LEU A 79 2.95 -10.60 19.83
C LEU A 79 2.56 -12.05 19.41
N LEU A 80 1.35 -12.32 18.96
CA LEU A 80 0.86 -13.63 18.51
C LEU A 80 1.53 -14.12 17.21
N GLY A 81 1.94 -13.22 16.31
CA GLY A 81 2.71 -13.57 15.11
C GLY A 81 4.14 -14.06 15.42
N ALA A 82 4.69 -13.72 16.59
CA ALA A 82 6.01 -14.20 17.03
C ALA A 82 5.97 -15.66 17.51
N ILE A 83 4.79 -16.15 17.91
CA ILE A 83 4.58 -17.52 18.41
C ILE A 83 4.32 -18.47 17.23
N ALA A 84 3.49 -18.06 16.27
CA ALA A 84 3.22 -18.85 15.06
C ALA A 84 4.44 -18.95 14.11
N GLY A 85 5.27 -17.91 14.04
CA GLY A 85 6.49 -17.92 13.24
C GLY A 85 7.58 -18.87 13.74
N ARG A 86 7.51 -19.37 14.97
CA ARG A 86 8.46 -20.35 15.52
C ARG A 86 8.17 -21.79 15.11
N VAL A 87 6.94 -22.11 14.68
CA VAL A 87 6.55 -23.49 14.31
C VAL A 87 6.85 -23.78 12.83
N LEU A 88 6.97 -22.75 11.98
CA LEU A 88 7.12 -22.88 10.52
C LEU A 88 8.40 -22.24 9.94
N GLY A 89 9.42 -21.96 10.76
CA GLY A 89 10.79 -21.72 10.30
C GLY A 89 11.07 -20.42 9.51
N THR A 90 10.08 -19.60 9.17
CA THR A 90 10.32 -18.30 8.51
C THR A 90 9.34 -17.23 8.99
N PRO A 91 9.77 -16.19 9.72
CA PRO A 91 8.95 -15.00 9.94
C PRO A 91 8.99 -14.15 8.66
N VAL A 92 8.20 -14.51 7.66
CA VAL A 92 7.97 -13.63 6.51
C VAL A 92 7.05 -12.52 7.00
N LEU A 93 7.61 -11.35 7.32
CA LEU A 93 6.85 -10.12 7.57
C LEU A 93 6.17 -9.69 6.26
N SER A 94 5.10 -10.38 5.89
CA SER A 94 4.52 -10.35 4.54
C SER A 94 3.34 -9.40 4.42
N THR A 95 2.68 -9.01 5.51
CA THR A 95 1.34 -8.39 5.42
C THR A 95 1.25 -7.07 6.20
N LEU A 96 0.71 -6.05 5.52
CA LEU A 96 0.40 -4.73 6.05
C LEU A 96 -1.12 -4.53 6.11
N ARG A 97 -1.60 -3.81 7.12
CA ARG A 97 -2.95 -3.23 7.15
C ARG A 97 -2.81 -1.75 6.93
N CYS A 98 -3.40 -1.26 5.86
CA CYS A 98 -3.26 0.11 5.40
C CYS A 98 -4.61 0.82 5.39
N THR A 99 -4.63 2.08 5.81
CA THR A 99 -5.78 2.98 5.67
C THR A 99 -5.48 4.00 4.58
N TYR A 100 -6.16 3.89 3.44
CA TYR A 100 -6.10 4.82 2.32
C TYR A 100 -6.99 6.04 2.58
N ARG A 101 -6.43 7.23 2.46
CA ARG A 101 -7.13 8.53 2.62
C ARG A 101 -7.03 9.32 1.31
N PRO A 102 -8.07 9.29 0.46
CA PRO A 102 -8.07 10.00 -0.81
C PRO A 102 -8.17 11.52 -0.60
N THR A 103 -7.58 12.32 -1.48
CA THR A 103 -7.77 13.79 -1.46
C THR A 103 -9.04 14.23 -2.20
N VAL A 104 -9.77 13.30 -2.80
CA VAL A 104 -11.00 13.59 -3.56
C VAL A 104 -12.14 13.90 -2.59
N ARG A 105 -12.81 15.06 -2.78
CA ARG A 105 -13.94 15.47 -1.94
C ARG A 105 -15.08 14.46 -2.00
N GLY A 106 -15.69 14.19 -0.85
CA GLY A 106 -16.84 13.28 -0.72
C GLY A 106 -16.48 11.78 -0.70
N VAL A 107 -15.20 11.42 -0.86
CA VAL A 107 -14.74 10.02 -0.78
C VAL A 107 -14.12 9.76 0.59
N GLY A 108 -14.69 8.80 1.33
CA GLY A 108 -14.21 8.42 2.65
C GLY A 108 -12.95 7.54 2.63
N PRO A 109 -12.20 7.49 3.75
CA PRO A 109 -11.08 6.57 3.91
C PRO A 109 -11.48 5.10 3.75
N ARG A 110 -10.56 4.26 3.24
CA ARG A 110 -10.76 2.82 3.11
C ARG A 110 -9.60 2.04 3.68
N THR A 111 -9.90 1.01 4.47
CA THR A 111 -8.87 0.10 4.97
C THR A 111 -8.72 -1.10 4.04
N PHE A 112 -7.47 -1.52 3.82
CA PHE A 112 -7.15 -2.72 3.06
C PHE A 112 -5.96 -3.46 3.66
N THR A 113 -5.78 -4.72 3.26
CA THR A 113 -4.58 -5.48 3.58
C THR A 113 -3.71 -5.57 2.33
N ALA A 114 -2.39 -5.57 2.52
CA ALA A 114 -1.45 -5.70 1.42
C ALA A 114 -0.41 -6.75 1.75
N THR A 115 -0.10 -7.61 0.79
CA THR A 115 0.91 -8.65 0.95
C THR A 115 2.13 -8.36 0.08
N ARG A 116 3.32 -8.68 0.61
CA ARG A 116 4.59 -8.53 -0.08
C ARG A 116 4.60 -9.37 -1.36
N VAL A 117 5.13 -8.79 -2.44
CA VAL A 117 5.30 -9.42 -3.76
C VAL A 117 6.72 -9.99 -3.88
#